data_AF-A0A5S9M5Q6-F1
#
_entry.id   AF-A0A5S9M5Q6-F1
#
_cell.length_a   1.000
_cell.length_b   1.000
_cell.length_c   1.000
_cell.angle_alpha   90.00
_cell.angle_beta   90.00
_cell.angle_gamma   90.00
#
_symmetry.space_group_name_H-M   'P 1'
#
loop_
_entity.id
_entity.type
_entity.pdbx_description
1 polymer ?
#
loop_
_entity_poly.entity_id
_entity_poly.type
_entity_poly.pdbx_seq_one_letter_code
_entity_poly.pdbx_strand_id
1 'polypeptide(L)'
;MPKDQSIQTILVIGSGPIIIGQAAEFDYSGTQGCMALKEEGYKVILVNNNPATIMTDESFADEIYFEPLSVDSVTRIIEKEKPDGLLANLGGQTALNLAVELEKAGVLKKKAWGDPARNVS
;
A
#
# COMPACT_ATOMS: atom_id res chain seq x y z
N MET A 1 -9.13 19.97 -7.21
CA MET A 1 -8.76 20.43 -5.86
C MET A 1 -7.27 20.23 -5.69
N PRO A 2 -6.57 21.10 -4.94
CA PRO A 2 -5.15 20.88 -4.63
C PRO A 2 -4.95 19.64 -3.76
N LYS A 3 -3.69 19.16 -3.68
CA LYS A 3 -3.27 18.03 -2.83
C LYS A 3 -3.73 18.23 -1.38
N ASP A 4 -4.26 17.17 -0.77
CA ASP A 4 -4.55 17.14 0.66
C ASP A 4 -3.24 17.05 1.46
N GLN A 5 -2.98 18.04 2.31
CA GLN A 5 -1.74 18.12 3.09
C GLN A 5 -1.78 17.33 4.40
N SER A 6 -2.93 16.78 4.78
CA SER A 6 -3.06 15.91 5.95
C SER A 6 -2.52 14.49 5.71
N ILE A 7 -2.35 14.09 4.45
CA ILE A 7 -1.83 12.77 4.05
C ILE A 7 -0.34 12.93 3.73
N GLN A 8 0.52 12.22 4.45
CA GLN A 8 1.96 12.24 4.22
C GLN A 8 2.49 10.85 3.86
N THR A 9 1.93 9.80 4.44
CA THR A 9 2.38 8.42 4.24
C THR A 9 1.29 7.56 3.62
N ILE A 10 1.60 6.84 2.55
CA ILE A 10 0.65 5.97 1.84
C ILE A 10 1.19 4.55 1.78
N LEU A 11 0.36 3.59 2.19
CA LEU A 11 0.61 2.16 2.01
C LEU A 11 0.02 1.68 0.68
N VAL A 12 0.86 1.21 -0.22
CA VAL A 12 0.48 0.59 -1.48
C VAL A 12 0.49 -0.93 -1.32
N ILE A 13 -0.59 -1.59 -1.71
CA ILE A 13 -0.67 -3.07 -1.78
C ILE A 13 -0.38 -3.50 -3.23
N GLY A 14 0.71 -4.23 -3.42
CA GLY A 14 1.09 -4.81 -4.70
C GLY A 14 0.24 -6.03 -5.10
N SER A 15 0.53 -6.60 -6.26
CA SER A 15 -0.25 -7.71 -6.83
C SER A 15 0.14 -9.10 -6.32
N GLY A 16 1.34 -9.24 -5.75
CA GLY A 16 1.89 -10.54 -5.41
C GLY A 16 2.40 -11.31 -6.64
N PRO A 17 2.52 -12.64 -6.55
CA PRO A 17 3.12 -13.43 -7.61
C PRO A 17 2.32 -13.38 -8.91
N ILE A 18 3.03 -13.51 -10.04
CA ILE A 18 2.42 -13.57 -11.37
C ILE A 18 1.59 -14.85 -11.49
N ILE A 19 0.31 -14.69 -11.86
CA ILE A 19 -0.61 -15.78 -12.17
C ILE A 19 -1.35 -15.51 -13.48
N ILE A 20 -1.93 -16.53 -14.09
CA ILE A 20 -2.75 -16.36 -15.30
C ILE A 20 -3.92 -15.41 -14.98
N GLY A 21 -4.04 -14.31 -15.73
CA GLY A 21 -5.04 -13.27 -15.51
C GLY A 21 -4.65 -12.17 -14.52
N GLN A 22 -3.46 -12.26 -13.90
CA GLN A 22 -2.89 -11.19 -13.08
C GLN A 22 -1.35 -11.23 -13.19
N ALA A 23 -0.81 -10.48 -14.15
CA ALA A 23 0.59 -10.57 -14.54
C ALA A 23 1.34 -9.23 -14.41
N ALA A 24 2.28 -8.97 -15.33
CA ALA A 24 3.23 -7.86 -15.27
C ALA A 24 2.57 -6.47 -15.38
N GLU A 25 1.32 -6.39 -15.84
CA GLU A 25 0.56 -5.14 -15.91
C GLU A 25 0.42 -4.46 -14.54
N PHE A 26 0.40 -5.23 -13.45
CA PHE A 26 0.32 -4.69 -12.10
C PHE A 26 1.68 -4.28 -11.53
N ASP A 27 2.78 -4.86 -12.00
CA ASP A 27 4.11 -4.33 -11.72
C ASP A 27 4.29 -2.97 -12.40
N TYR A 28 3.92 -2.86 -13.68
CA TYR A 28 3.95 -1.59 -14.39
C TYR A 28 3.06 -0.53 -13.72
N SER A 29 1.79 -0.85 -13.45
CA SER A 29 0.84 0.08 -12.82
C SER A 29 1.26 0.45 -11.40
N GLY A 30 1.74 -0.52 -10.63
CA GLY A 30 2.29 -0.32 -9.30
C GLY A 30 3.51 0.59 -9.29
N THR A 31 4.46 0.36 -10.21
CA THR A 31 5.65 1.20 -10.39
C THR A 31 5.27 2.64 -10.71
N GLN A 32 4.37 2.85 -11.68
CA GLN A 32 3.90 4.18 -12.06
C GLN A 32 3.20 4.90 -10.91
N GLY A 33 2.36 4.18 -10.15
CA GLY A 33 1.67 4.75 -9.00
C GLY A 33 2.65 5.13 -7.89
N CYS A 34 3.59 4.25 -7.54
CA CYS A 34 4.63 4.53 -6.57
C CYS A 34 5.48 5.76 -6.96
N MET A 35 5.90 5.84 -8.22
CA MET A 35 6.65 6.98 -8.75
C MET A 35 5.86 8.28 -8.63
N ALA A 36 4.59 8.30 -9.05
CA ALA A 36 3.74 9.49 -8.97
C ALA A 36 3.53 9.96 -7.52
N LEU A 37 3.39 9.04 -6.57
CA LEU A 37 3.28 9.39 -5.15
C LEU A 37 4.59 10.00 -4.61
N LYS A 38 5.75 9.47 -4.99
CA LYS A 38 7.04 10.04 -4.58
C LYS A 38 7.29 11.41 -5.19
N GLU A 39 6.94 11.61 -6.47
CA GLU A 39 7.04 12.91 -7.15
C GLU A 39 6.17 13.98 -6.48
N GLU A 40 5.00 13.58 -5.99
CA GLU A 40 4.12 14.45 -5.20
C GLU A 40 4.59 14.62 -3.74
N GLY A 41 5.68 13.97 -3.32
CA GLY A 41 6.30 14.11 -2.00
C GLY A 41 5.62 13.33 -0.87
N TYR A 42 4.94 12.21 -1.18
CA TYR A 42 4.47 11.27 -0.16
C TYR A 42 5.58 10.29 0.23
N LYS A 43 5.58 9.85 1.49
CA LYS A 43 6.29 8.63 1.91
C LYS A 43 5.51 7.42 1.41
N VAL A 44 6.13 6.60 0.57
CA VAL A 44 5.52 5.42 -0.03
C VAL A 44 6.00 4.17 0.68
N ILE A 45 5.05 3.41 1.21
CA ILE A 45 5.29 2.11 1.84
C ILE A 45 4.66 1.07 0.93
N LEU A 46 5.44 0.10 0.48
CA LEU A 46 4.96 -0.95 -0.41
C LEU A 46 4.99 -2.30 0.29
N VAL A 47 3.91 -3.06 0.17
CA VAL A 47 3.90 -4.50 0.46
C VAL A 47 3.67 -5.30 -0.83
N ASN A 48 4.61 -6.17 -1.18
CA ASN A 48 4.49 -7.08 -2.33
C ASN A 48 5.42 -8.29 -2.11
N ASN A 49 4.86 -9.50 -2.15
CA ASN A 49 5.64 -10.73 -1.97
C ASN A 49 6.23 -11.31 -3.27
N ASN A 50 6.16 -10.57 -4.38
CA ASN A 50 6.86 -10.93 -5.62
C ASN A 50 8.21 -10.18 -5.72
N PRO A 51 9.35 -10.86 -5.54
CA PRO A 51 10.66 -10.21 -5.60
C PRO A 51 11.10 -9.84 -7.03
N ALA A 52 10.41 -10.35 -8.05
CA ALA A 52 10.77 -10.12 -9.46
C ALA A 52 9.94 -8.97 -10.07
N THR A 53 9.82 -7.84 -9.35
CA THR A 53 9.07 -6.66 -9.80
C THR A 53 9.90 -5.39 -9.71
N ILE A 54 9.68 -4.47 -10.63
CA ILE A 54 10.34 -3.16 -10.63
C ILE A 54 9.82 -2.31 -9.46
N MET A 55 8.52 -2.41 -9.13
CA MET A 55 7.95 -1.62 -8.04
C MET A 55 8.58 -1.90 -6.67
N THR A 56 9.24 -3.06 -6.50
CA THR A 56 9.95 -3.46 -5.28
C THR A 56 11.42 -3.06 -5.25
N ASP A 57 11.84 -2.16 -6.13
CA ASP A 57 13.15 -1.50 -6.06
C ASP A 57 13.09 -0.25 -5.15
N GLU A 58 14.17 0.02 -4.42
CA GLU A 58 14.30 1.15 -3.47
C GLU A 58 14.10 2.52 -4.14
N SER A 59 14.23 2.59 -5.46
CA SER A 59 13.96 3.82 -6.23
C SER A 59 12.48 4.23 -6.20
N PHE A 60 11.54 3.28 -6.01
CA PHE A 60 10.10 3.53 -6.18
C PHE A 60 9.32 3.56 -4.87
N ALA A 61 9.85 3.03 -3.77
CA ALA A 61 9.21 3.09 -2.45
C ALA A 61 10.24 3.44 -1.38
N ASP A 62 9.80 4.07 -0.29
CA ASP A 62 10.68 4.41 0.84
C ASP A 62 10.84 3.23 1.80
N GLU A 63 9.80 2.40 1.93
CA GLU A 63 9.83 1.17 2.72
C GLU A 63 9.20 0.04 1.92
N ILE A 64 9.86 -1.12 1.88
CA ILE A 64 9.45 -2.27 1.07
C ILE A 64 9.32 -3.52 1.96
N TYR A 65 8.14 -4.12 1.93
CA TYR A 65 7.81 -5.33 2.68
C TYR A 65 7.59 -6.51 1.73
N PHE A 66 8.52 -7.47 1.75
CA PHE A 66 8.38 -8.78 1.11
C PHE A 66 7.60 -9.76 1.99
N GLU A 67 6.44 -9.31 2.47
CA GLU A 67 5.57 -10.07 3.37
C GLU A 67 4.39 -10.69 2.61
N PRO A 68 3.85 -11.84 3.06
CA PRO A 68 2.64 -12.41 2.47
C PRO A 68 1.50 -11.39 2.41
N LEU A 69 0.80 -11.32 1.27
CA LEU A 69 -0.38 -10.47 1.09
C LEU A 69 -1.58 -11.07 1.85
N SER A 70 -1.56 -10.91 3.16
CA SER A 70 -2.55 -11.45 4.11
C SER A 70 -2.98 -10.38 5.11
N VAL A 71 -4.17 -10.55 5.69
CA VAL A 71 -4.70 -9.63 6.71
C VAL A 71 -3.71 -9.44 7.86
N ASP A 72 -3.13 -10.53 8.37
CA ASP A 72 -2.23 -10.47 9.53
C ASP A 72 -0.95 -9.71 9.21
N SER A 73 -0.30 -9.99 8.08
CA SER A 73 0.92 -9.31 7.68
C SER A 73 0.68 -7.82 7.43
N VAL A 74 -0.37 -7.48 6.68
CA VAL A 74 -0.68 -6.08 6.39
C VAL A 74 -1.12 -5.34 7.65
N THR A 75 -1.81 -6.00 8.59
CA THR A 75 -2.15 -5.42 9.89
C THR A 75 -0.90 -5.05 10.68
N ARG A 76 0.11 -5.93 10.74
CA ARG A 76 1.38 -5.62 11.41
C ARG A 76 2.11 -4.44 10.77
N ILE A 77 2.09 -4.35 9.43
CA ILE A 77 2.68 -3.22 8.70
C ILE A 77 1.93 -1.92 9.03
N ILE A 78 0.60 -1.92 8.97
CA ILE A 78 -0.23 -0.76 9.36
C ILE A 78 0.00 -0.37 10.82
N GLU A 79 0.26 -1.33 11.71
CA GLU A 79 0.57 -1.07 13.12
C GLU A 79 1.92 -0.40 13.33
N LYS A 80 2.95 -0.89 12.63
CA LYS A 80 4.30 -0.35 12.70
C LYS A 80 4.40 1.02 12.04
N GLU A 81 3.90 1.13 10.81
CA GLU A 81 4.14 2.29 9.94
C GLU A 81 3.09 3.39 10.09
N LYS A 82 1.89 3.04 10.59
CA LYS A 82 0.76 3.98 10.77
C LYS A 82 0.52 4.87 9.53
N PRO A 83 0.35 4.31 8.32
CA PRO A 83 0.14 5.10 7.11
C PRO A 83 -1.13 5.96 7.23
N ASP A 84 -1.16 7.11 6.56
CA ASP A 84 -2.31 8.03 6.51
C ASP A 84 -3.34 7.62 5.47
N GLY A 85 -2.93 6.83 4.47
CA GLY A 85 -3.80 6.29 3.45
C GLY A 85 -3.34 4.92 2.95
N LEU A 86 -4.23 4.25 2.23
CA LEU A 86 -3.95 2.97 1.58
C LEU A 86 -4.47 2.95 0.16
N LEU A 87 -3.65 2.44 -0.75
CA LEU A 87 -3.99 2.24 -2.16
C LEU A 87 -3.93 0.76 -2.50
N ALA A 88 -5.08 0.21 -2.89
CA ALA A 88 -5.25 -1.19 -3.25
C ALA A 88 -5.69 -1.40 -4.72
N ASN A 89 -5.88 -0.32 -5.47
CA ASN A 89 -6.34 -0.38 -6.86
C ASN A 89 -5.21 -0.63 -7.88
N LEU A 90 -3.95 -0.64 -7.45
CA LEU A 90 -2.77 -0.86 -8.30
C LEU A 90 -2.31 -2.33 -8.33
N GLY A 91 -2.75 -3.15 -7.39
CA GLY A 91 -2.34 -4.55 -7.22
C GLY A 91 -3.36 -5.60 -7.70
N GLY A 92 -4.28 -5.21 -8.60
CA GLY A 92 -5.26 -6.13 -9.17
C GLY A 92 -6.26 -6.69 -8.14
N GLN A 93 -6.77 -7.89 -8.42
CA GLN A 93 -7.82 -8.49 -7.59
C GLN A 93 -7.29 -8.92 -6.22
N THR A 94 -6.02 -9.34 -6.14
CA THR A 94 -5.37 -9.66 -4.86
C THR A 94 -5.45 -8.48 -3.89
N ALA A 95 -5.02 -7.30 -4.33
CA ALA A 95 -5.02 -6.12 -3.47
C ALA A 95 -6.43 -5.66 -3.10
N LEU A 96 -7.38 -5.66 -4.05
CA LEU A 96 -8.77 -5.29 -3.81
C LEU A 96 -9.46 -6.23 -2.80
N ASN A 97 -9.28 -7.54 -2.95
CA ASN A 97 -9.82 -8.51 -2.01
C ASN A 97 -9.24 -8.32 -0.61
N LEU A 98 -7.92 -8.14 -0.52
CA LEU A 98 -7.25 -7.93 0.75
C LEU A 98 -7.72 -6.65 1.46
N ALA A 99 -7.94 -5.56 0.71
CA ALA A 99 -8.51 -4.33 1.26
C ALA A 99 -9.91 -4.56 1.87
N VAL A 100 -10.77 -5.32 1.19
CA VAL A 100 -12.09 -5.70 1.69
C VAL A 100 -11.99 -6.59 2.94
N GLU A 101 -11.05 -7.53 2.97
CA GLU A 101 -10.81 -8.39 4.13
C GLU A 101 -10.30 -7.58 5.34
N LEU A 102 -9.38 -6.64 5.12
CA LEU A 102 -8.90 -5.71 6.16
C LEU A 102 -10.03 -4.85 6.72
N GLU A 103 -10.94 -4.38 5.87
CA GLU A 103 -12.13 -3.64 6.31
C GLU A 103 -13.07 -4.51 7.14
N LYS A 104 -13.36 -5.73 6.69
CA LYS A 104 -14.21 -6.71 7.39
C LYS A 104 -13.62 -7.12 8.74
N ALA A 105 -12.29 -7.26 8.82
CA ALA A 105 -11.55 -7.49 10.06
C ALA A 105 -11.54 -6.27 11.00
N GLY A 106 -12.05 -5.12 10.55
CA GLY A 106 -12.10 -3.87 11.29
C GLY A 106 -10.74 -3.20 11.45
N VAL A 107 -9.70 -3.66 10.74
CA VAL A 107 -8.34 -3.10 10.80
C VAL A 107 -8.37 -1.65 10.36
N LEU A 108 -9.06 -1.36 9.26
CA LEU A 108 -9.15 0.00 8.69
C LEU A 108 -10.04 0.94 9.53
N LYS A 109 -11.01 0.39 10.27
CA LYS A 109 -11.93 1.17 11.14
C LYS A 109 -11.33 1.48 12.50
N LYS A 110 -10.69 0.50 13.14
CA LYS A 110 -9.94 0.68 14.41
C LYS A 110 -8.84 1.72 14.27
N LYS A 111 -8.38 1.92 13.03
CA LYS A 111 -7.26 2.75 12.65
C LYS A 111 -7.70 3.85 11.67
N ALA A 112 -8.91 4.40 11.82
CA ALA A 112 -9.50 5.38 10.93
C ALA A 112 -8.46 6.42 10.46
N TRP A 113 -8.09 6.29 9.19
CA TRP A 113 -7.31 7.28 8.47
C TRP A 113 -8.04 8.62 8.54
N GLY A 114 -7.42 9.62 9.17
CA GLY A 114 -8.04 10.92 9.46
C GLY A 114 -8.54 11.16 10.90
N ASP A 115 -8.27 10.28 11.87
CA ASP A 115 -8.53 10.59 13.30
C ASP A 115 -7.58 11.71 13.80
N PRO A 116 -8.10 12.89 14.22
CA PRO A 116 -7.28 13.98 14.75
C PRO A 116 -6.44 13.60 15.96
N ALA A 117 -6.82 12.56 16.71
CA ALA A 117 -6.08 12.07 17.87
C ALA A 117 -4.73 11.43 17.51
N ARG A 118 -4.45 11.18 16.21
CA ARG A 118 -3.15 10.65 15.75
C ARG A 118 -2.03 11.66 15.67
N ASN A 119 -2.37 12.95 15.56
CA ASN A 119 -1.38 14.04 15.47
C ASN A 119 -0.91 14.54 16.84
N VAL A 120 -1.25 13.82 17.91
CA VAL A 120 -0.94 14.18 19.30
C VAL A 120 -0.19 13.02 19.97
N SER A 121 1.02 12.72 19.49
CA SER A 121 2.02 11.95 20.24
C SER A 121 3.42 12.25 19.76
#